data_AF-A0A8S3X927-F1
#
_entry.id   AF-A0A8S3X927-F1
#
_cell.length_a   1.000
_cell.length_b   1.000
_cell.length_c   1.000
_cell.angle_alpha   90.00
_cell.angle_beta   90.00
_cell.angle_gamma   90.00
#
_symmetry.space_group_name_H-M   'P 1'
#
loop_
_entity.id
_entity.type
_entity.pdbx_description
1 polymer ?
#
loop_
_entity_poly.entity_id
_entity_poly.type
_entity_poly.pdbx_seq_one_letter_code
_entity_poly.pdbx_strand_id
1 'polypeptide(L)'
;MEIFSSKNFEEIQVDMEDFDFTQEDLRALTLLETSIIQQNEQDNQSDLELSDSNEEQLHIPKKRRRLIIQSDSESESDSVRNYVTANITASDRVSKKWSRPRRQQPSIIPFTETSGMNKEFSTILKEADPGAFYSLLVSDEIFYMIVEQTNLFALQSCESRNVKPSSRSHAWKPTDRHEIKRFFGLILYMGLVRLPKLSYYWSKDKILGQTFPRTVMSRNRFEIILQYLHFSDNETANKSDRISKIRPIIDMVNNTFQKYYSPKEDICVDESQVPFRGGLYLDNTIKVNAINMV
;
A
#
# COMPACT_ATOMS: atom_id res chain seq x y z
N MET A 1 11.62 35.21 -47.43
CA MET A 1 12.62 36.06 -46.74
C MET A 1 12.65 35.59 -45.31
N GLU A 2 13.81 35.08 -44.90
CA GLU A 2 14.25 34.79 -43.52
C GLU A 2 13.96 35.99 -42.60
N ILE A 3 13.84 35.86 -41.27
CA ILE A 3 14.97 35.69 -40.33
C ILE A 3 14.57 34.90 -39.06
N PHE A 4 15.45 33.99 -38.65
CA PHE A 4 15.50 33.21 -37.41
C PHE A 4 15.63 34.06 -36.13
N SER A 5 15.17 33.52 -34.99
CA SER A 5 15.93 33.62 -33.73
C SER A 5 15.67 32.39 -32.85
N SER A 6 16.60 31.45 -32.95
CA SER A 6 16.78 30.29 -32.09
C SER A 6 17.27 30.75 -30.71
N LYS A 7 16.61 30.33 -29.64
CA LYS A 7 17.19 30.35 -28.30
C LYS A 7 17.26 28.92 -27.76
N ASN A 8 18.50 28.54 -27.46
CA ASN A 8 18.98 27.28 -26.93
C ASN A 8 18.08 26.73 -25.81
N PHE A 9 17.51 25.55 -26.04
CA PHE A 9 17.25 24.62 -24.97
C PHE A 9 18.52 23.79 -24.79
N GLU A 10 19.25 24.04 -23.70
CA GLU A 10 20.26 23.09 -23.26
C GLU A 10 19.52 21.81 -22.83
N GLU A 11 19.65 20.81 -23.69
CA GLU A 11 19.26 19.43 -23.44
C GLU A 11 20.21 18.88 -22.37
N ILE A 12 19.77 18.93 -21.11
CA ILE A 12 20.47 18.20 -20.03
C ILE A 12 20.12 16.73 -20.23
N GLN A 13 20.93 16.04 -21.05
CA GLN A 13 21.06 14.59 -21.00
C GLN A 13 21.61 14.24 -19.61
N VAL A 14 20.73 13.77 -18.73
CA VAL A 14 21.17 13.05 -17.53
C VAL A 14 21.41 11.62 -17.97
N ASP A 15 22.67 11.26 -18.17
CA ASP A 15 23.08 9.88 -18.39
C ASP A 15 22.57 9.00 -17.23
N MET A 16 21.84 7.95 -17.57
CA MET A 16 21.40 6.92 -16.63
C MET A 16 22.50 5.87 -16.35
N GLU A 17 23.74 6.11 -16.78
CA GLU A 17 24.87 5.18 -16.57
C GLU A 17 25.58 5.34 -15.21
N ASP A 18 25.26 6.38 -14.43
CA ASP A 18 25.91 6.64 -13.13
C ASP A 18 25.22 5.96 -11.92
N PHE A 19 24.26 5.06 -12.15
CA PHE A 19 23.43 4.48 -11.08
C PHE A 19 23.45 2.95 -11.05
N ASP A 20 24.66 2.37 -11.10
CA ASP A 20 24.86 0.95 -10.87
C ASP A 20 25.18 0.71 -9.39
N PHE A 21 24.28 0.05 -8.66
CA PHE A 21 24.55 -0.39 -7.29
C PHE A 21 25.66 -1.43 -7.35
N THR A 22 26.80 -1.15 -6.72
CA THR A 22 27.90 -2.12 -6.72
C THR A 22 27.51 -3.36 -5.92
N GLN A 23 28.12 -4.50 -6.24
CA GLN A 23 27.90 -5.74 -5.46
C GLN A 23 28.28 -5.56 -3.97
N GLU A 24 29.11 -4.56 -3.66
CA GLU A 24 29.48 -4.16 -2.31
C GLU A 24 28.37 -3.37 -1.61
N ASP A 25 27.64 -2.50 -2.33
CA ASP A 25 26.46 -1.80 -1.81
C ASP A 25 25.34 -2.79 -1.45
N LEU A 26 25.12 -3.80 -2.30
CA LEU A 26 24.14 -4.85 -2.04
C LEU A 26 24.53 -5.69 -0.82
N ARG A 27 25.82 -6.04 -0.67
CA ARG A 27 26.32 -6.75 0.53
C ARG A 27 26.20 -5.92 1.80
N ALA A 28 26.46 -4.62 1.73
CA ALA A 28 26.30 -3.72 2.87
C ALA A 28 24.84 -3.66 3.34
N LEU A 29 23.88 -3.64 2.41
CA LEU A 29 22.46 -3.69 2.71
C LEU A 29 22.05 -5.03 3.35
N THR A 30 22.55 -6.16 2.83
CA THR A 30 22.26 -7.49 3.41
C THR A 30 22.79 -7.61 4.85
N LEU A 31 24.01 -7.10 5.11
CA LEU A 31 24.59 -7.11 6.45
C LEU A 31 23.78 -6.25 7.43
N LEU A 32 23.31 -5.10 6.96
CA LEU A 32 22.48 -4.19 7.77
C LEU A 32 21.13 -4.85 8.10
N GLU A 33 20.51 -5.52 7.13
CA GLU A 33 19.28 -6.30 7.34
C GLU A 33 19.47 -7.43 8.36
N THR A 34 20.56 -8.20 8.26
CA THR A 34 20.87 -9.26 9.25
C THR A 34 21.11 -8.72 10.65
N SER A 35 21.72 -7.53 10.78
CA SER A 35 21.97 -6.91 12.09
C SER A 35 20.69 -6.45 12.78
N ILE A 36 19.70 -5.96 12.01
CA ILE A 36 18.40 -5.54 12.53
C ILE A 36 17.59 -6.76 13.01
N ILE A 37 17.65 -7.86 12.27
CA ILE A 37 16.97 -9.10 12.65
C ILE A 37 17.54 -9.64 13.97
N GLN A 38 18.86 -9.63 14.14
CA GLN A 38 19.52 -10.09 15.37
C GLN A 38 19.21 -9.21 16.58
N GLN A 39 19.08 -7.89 16.41
CA GLN A 39 18.68 -7.00 17.51
C GLN A 39 17.24 -7.27 17.96
N ASN A 40 16.31 -7.47 17.02
CA ASN A 40 14.92 -7.78 17.35
C ASN A 40 14.74 -9.15 18.03
N GLU A 41 15.63 -10.12 17.77
CA GLU A 41 15.64 -11.41 18.47
C GLU A 41 16.14 -11.30 19.91
N GLN A 42 17.07 -10.39 20.20
CA GLN A 42 17.58 -10.15 21.55
C GLN A 42 16.57 -9.40 22.43
N ASP A 43 15.87 -8.40 21.87
CA ASP A 43 14.87 -7.62 22.62
C ASP A 43 13.63 -8.45 22.99
N ASN A 44 13.24 -9.43 22.15
CA ASN A 44 12.15 -10.36 22.46
C ASN A 44 12.49 -11.38 23.55
N GLN A 45 13.77 -11.56 23.88
CA GLN A 45 14.21 -12.54 24.88
C GLN A 45 14.36 -11.93 26.29
N SER A 46 14.43 -10.59 26.41
CA SER A 46 14.51 -9.89 27.71
C SER A 46 13.16 -9.60 28.37
N ASP A 47 12.04 -9.68 27.64
CA ASP A 47 10.71 -9.29 28.13
C ASP A 47 9.93 -10.42 28.85
N LEU A 48 10.53 -11.61 29.02
CA LEU A 48 9.89 -12.78 29.64
C LEU A 48 10.27 -13.07 31.11
N GLU A 49 11.13 -12.26 31.72
CA GLU A 49 11.42 -12.36 33.15
C GLU A 49 11.37 -10.97 33.79
N LEU A 50 10.22 -10.58 34.34
CA LEU A 50 10.09 -9.71 35.53
C LEU A 50 8.61 -9.63 35.94
N SER A 51 8.23 -10.48 36.90
CA SER A 51 6.97 -10.43 37.61
C SER A 51 7.17 -9.81 39.00
N ASP A 52 6.27 -8.89 39.31
CA ASP A 52 5.67 -8.56 40.61
C ASP A 52 6.21 -7.36 41.44
N SER A 53 5.21 -6.64 41.96
CA SER A 53 5.17 -5.78 43.15
C SER A 53 5.53 -4.30 42.99
N ASN A 54 4.51 -3.45 42.84
CA ASN A 54 4.11 -2.47 43.88
C ASN A 54 2.87 -1.63 43.47
N GLU A 55 1.88 -1.61 44.37
CA GLU A 55 0.68 -0.77 44.31
C GLU A 55 1.00 0.69 44.68
N GLU A 56 0.64 1.65 43.82
CA GLU A 56 0.36 3.03 44.24
C GLU A 56 -0.90 3.58 43.54
N GLN A 57 -1.87 3.96 44.37
CA GLN A 57 -3.16 4.54 43.95
C GLN A 57 -3.00 6.00 43.52
N LEU A 58 -3.45 6.34 42.31
CA LEU A 58 -3.65 7.74 41.88
C LEU A 58 -5.05 7.94 41.30
N HIS A 59 -5.75 8.98 41.80
CA HIS A 59 -7.15 9.31 41.53
C HIS A 59 -7.44 9.74 40.08
N ILE A 60 -8.54 9.21 39.52
CA ILE A 60 -9.05 9.49 38.16
C ILE A 60 -10.00 10.72 38.18
N PRO A 61 -9.81 11.75 37.32
CA PRO A 61 -10.81 12.80 37.11
C PRO A 61 -12.03 12.31 36.31
N LYS A 62 -13.22 12.84 36.63
CA LYS A 62 -14.52 12.42 36.08
C LYS A 62 -14.63 12.56 34.54
N LYS A 63 -14.98 11.44 33.88
CA LYS A 63 -15.25 11.26 32.44
C LYS A 63 -16.27 12.25 31.86
N ARG A 64 -15.93 12.89 30.72
CA ARG A 64 -16.90 13.15 29.64
C ARG A 64 -17.04 11.87 28.82
N ARG A 65 -18.27 11.37 28.63
CA ARG A 65 -18.57 10.11 27.93
C ARG A 65 -18.12 10.16 26.47
N ARG A 66 -16.98 9.52 26.16
CA ARG A 66 -16.64 9.04 24.81
C ARG A 66 -17.14 7.60 24.71
N LEU A 67 -17.94 7.30 23.68
CA LEU A 67 -18.31 5.93 23.34
C LEU A 67 -17.05 5.24 22.80
N ILE A 68 -16.51 4.32 23.61
CA ILE A 68 -15.44 3.40 23.22
C ILE A 68 -16.14 2.10 22.87
N ILE A 69 -16.08 1.68 21.61
CA ILE A 69 -16.41 0.31 21.23
C ILE A 69 -15.11 -0.46 21.39
N GLN A 70 -15.06 -1.34 22.40
CA GLN A 70 -13.94 -2.26 22.60
C GLN A 70 -13.99 -3.35 21.54
N SER A 71 -12.82 -3.62 20.97
CA SER A 71 -12.52 -4.80 20.16
C SER A 71 -12.40 -5.99 21.09
N ASP A 72 -13.22 -7.02 20.89
CA ASP A 72 -13.09 -8.29 21.61
C ASP A 72 -11.88 -9.06 21.06
N SER A 73 -10.76 -8.98 21.79
CA SER A 73 -9.69 -9.97 21.74
C SER A 73 -9.38 -10.36 23.19
N GLU A 74 -9.97 -11.48 23.57
CA GLU A 74 -9.67 -12.43 24.65
C GLU A 74 -9.09 -11.90 25.98
N SER A 75 -9.96 -11.86 26.99
CA SER A 75 -9.61 -12.22 28.37
C SER A 75 -10.81 -12.86 29.04
N GLU A 76 -10.67 -14.13 29.42
CA GLU A 76 -11.65 -14.93 30.19
C GLU A 76 -12.04 -14.23 31.50
N SER A 77 -13.30 -13.81 31.63
CA SER A 77 -13.99 -13.72 32.92
C SER A 77 -15.50 -13.67 32.72
N ASP A 78 -16.19 -14.46 33.53
CA ASP A 78 -17.60 -14.81 33.45
C ASP A 78 -18.63 -13.66 33.40
N SER A 79 -19.75 -13.97 32.74
CA SER A 79 -21.10 -13.42 32.95
C SER A 79 -21.61 -12.20 32.15
N VAL A 80 -21.54 -12.22 30.82
CA VAL A 80 -22.46 -11.39 30.01
C VAL A 80 -23.25 -12.24 29.00
N ARG A 81 -24.57 -12.30 29.26
CA ARG A 81 -25.55 -13.08 28.53
C ARG A 81 -25.83 -12.43 27.17
N ASN A 82 -25.20 -12.93 26.11
CA ASN A 82 -25.51 -12.56 24.73
C ASN A 82 -26.93 -13.00 24.36
N TYR A 83 -27.79 -12.06 23.94
CA TYR A 83 -29.18 -12.31 23.56
C TYR A 83 -29.33 -12.95 22.16
N VAL A 84 -28.23 -13.28 21.48
CA VAL A 84 -28.22 -14.02 20.19
C VAL A 84 -27.98 -15.52 20.41
N THR A 85 -27.48 -15.94 21.57
CA THR A 85 -27.22 -17.35 21.92
C THR A 85 -28.38 -18.04 22.63
N ALA A 86 -29.51 -17.37 22.84
CA ALA A 86 -30.64 -17.93 23.60
C ALA A 86 -31.41 -19.07 22.88
N ASN A 87 -31.16 -19.30 21.58
CA ASN A 87 -31.84 -20.34 20.80
C ASN A 87 -30.94 -21.48 20.34
N ILE A 88 -29.67 -21.54 20.78
CA ILE A 88 -28.84 -22.72 20.56
C ILE A 88 -28.96 -23.56 21.82
N THR A 89 -29.83 -24.57 21.78
CA THR A 89 -29.91 -25.57 22.84
C THR A 89 -28.53 -26.20 23.04
N ALA A 90 -28.14 -26.49 24.27
CA ALA A 90 -26.84 -27.09 24.61
C ALA A 90 -26.52 -28.40 23.85
N SER A 91 -27.52 -29.00 23.18
CA SER A 91 -27.39 -30.12 22.25
C SER A 91 -26.67 -29.81 20.94
N ASP A 92 -26.59 -28.54 20.52
CA ASP A 92 -26.00 -28.15 19.21
C ASP A 92 -24.49 -27.92 19.26
N ARG A 93 -23.88 -28.00 20.45
CA ARG A 93 -22.42 -28.13 20.61
C ARG A 93 -21.95 -29.55 20.28
N VAL A 94 -22.56 -30.20 19.29
CA VAL A 94 -22.02 -31.44 18.72
C VAL A 94 -20.64 -31.08 18.18
N SER A 95 -19.62 -31.69 18.77
CA SER A 95 -18.29 -31.74 18.20
C SER A 95 -18.42 -32.26 16.76
N LYS A 96 -18.44 -31.36 15.77
CA LYS A 96 -18.30 -31.75 14.37
C LYS A 96 -16.85 -32.15 14.19
N LYS A 97 -16.55 -33.39 14.57
CA LYS A 97 -15.32 -34.07 14.19
C LYS A 97 -15.30 -34.04 12.67
N TRP A 98 -14.30 -33.38 12.08
CA TRP A 98 -14.13 -33.34 10.62
C TRP A 98 -14.26 -34.75 10.06
N SER A 99 -15.25 -34.98 9.20
CA SER A 99 -15.55 -36.29 8.64
C SER A 99 -15.37 -36.23 7.13
N ARG A 100 -14.83 -37.30 6.54
CA ARG A 100 -14.76 -37.42 5.08
C ARG A 100 -16.16 -37.24 4.48
N PRO A 101 -16.32 -36.42 3.43
CA PRO A 101 -17.59 -36.25 2.75
C PRO A 101 -18.17 -37.60 2.32
N ARG A 102 -19.43 -37.89 2.70
CA ARG A 102 -20.07 -39.20 2.46
C ARG A 102 -20.93 -39.25 1.18
N ARG A 103 -21.01 -38.15 0.42
CA ARG A 103 -21.81 -38.04 -0.82
C ARG A 103 -20.93 -38.21 -2.06
N GLN A 104 -21.55 -38.42 -3.23
CA GLN A 104 -20.89 -38.41 -4.54
C GLN A 104 -19.98 -37.19 -4.63
N GLN A 105 -18.66 -37.44 -4.63
CA GLN A 105 -17.68 -36.40 -4.84
C GLN A 105 -17.71 -36.01 -6.31
N PRO A 106 -17.62 -34.71 -6.64
CA PRO A 106 -17.37 -34.30 -8.02
C PRO A 106 -16.16 -35.06 -8.56
N SER A 107 -16.21 -35.52 -9.82
CA SER A 107 -15.02 -36.04 -10.48
C SER A 107 -13.97 -34.95 -10.53
N ILE A 108 -12.82 -35.18 -9.90
CA ILE A 108 -11.69 -34.26 -9.97
C ILE A 108 -11.21 -34.27 -11.42
N ILE A 109 -11.38 -33.14 -12.10
CA ILE A 109 -10.82 -32.92 -13.43
C ILE A 109 -9.33 -32.64 -13.21
N PRO A 110 -8.40 -33.42 -13.78
CA PRO A 110 -6.98 -33.15 -13.63
C PRO A 110 -6.65 -31.75 -14.16
N PHE A 111 -5.86 -30.99 -13.42
CA PHE A 111 -5.36 -29.71 -13.89
C PHE A 111 -4.34 -29.95 -15.01
N THR A 112 -4.61 -29.42 -16.20
CA THR A 112 -3.78 -29.62 -17.40
C THR A 112 -3.18 -28.33 -17.96
N GLU A 113 -3.52 -27.18 -17.38
CA GLU A 113 -3.03 -25.89 -17.83
C GLU A 113 -1.59 -25.62 -17.38
N THR A 114 -0.88 -24.77 -18.11
CA THR A 114 0.46 -24.32 -17.71
C THR A 114 0.35 -23.14 -16.76
N SER A 115 0.76 -23.33 -15.51
CA SER A 115 0.81 -22.27 -14.50
C SER A 115 2.08 -21.43 -14.58
N GLY A 116 2.02 -20.27 -13.93
CA GLY A 116 3.11 -19.33 -13.80
C GLY A 116 3.02 -18.17 -14.80
N MET A 117 4.15 -17.49 -14.99
CA MET A 117 4.24 -16.44 -16.01
C MET A 117 4.07 -17.05 -17.40
N ASN A 118 3.32 -16.37 -18.26
CA ASN A 118 3.17 -16.80 -19.66
C ASN A 118 4.56 -16.93 -20.32
N LYS A 119 4.77 -18.04 -21.05
CA LYS A 119 6.05 -18.45 -21.65
C LYS A 119 6.70 -17.36 -22.52
N GLU A 120 5.89 -16.57 -23.23
CA GLU A 120 6.38 -15.47 -24.05
C GLU A 120 7.13 -14.43 -23.19
N PHE A 121 6.52 -14.01 -22.09
CA PHE A 121 7.11 -13.03 -21.16
C PHE A 121 8.22 -13.64 -20.30
N SER A 122 8.09 -14.90 -19.89
CA SER A 122 9.14 -15.60 -19.14
C SER A 122 10.46 -15.69 -19.91
N THR A 123 10.40 -15.78 -21.24
CA THR A 123 11.59 -15.82 -22.09
C THR A 123 12.22 -14.43 -22.22
N ILE A 124 11.39 -13.40 -22.45
CA ILE A 124 11.84 -12.01 -22.57
C ILE A 124 12.46 -11.50 -21.26
N LEU A 125 11.88 -11.86 -20.12
CA LEU A 125 12.28 -11.35 -18.82
C LEU A 125 13.32 -12.19 -18.08
N LYS A 126 13.82 -13.27 -18.69
CA LYS A 126 14.74 -14.20 -18.02
C LYS A 126 15.98 -13.52 -17.44
N GLU A 127 16.48 -12.50 -18.12
CA GLU A 127 17.68 -11.72 -17.73
C GLU A 127 17.34 -10.24 -17.50
N ALA A 128 16.07 -9.91 -17.31
CA ALA A 128 15.63 -8.53 -17.13
C ALA A 128 15.77 -8.07 -15.67
N ASP A 129 16.01 -6.77 -15.50
CA ASP A 129 16.00 -6.12 -14.20
C ASP A 129 14.61 -6.18 -13.52
N PRO A 130 14.52 -6.21 -12.17
CA PRO A 130 13.24 -6.18 -11.46
C PRO A 130 12.27 -5.06 -11.90
N GLY A 131 12.80 -3.91 -12.36
CA GLY A 131 12.01 -2.83 -12.93
C GLY A 131 11.21 -3.22 -14.18
N ALA A 132 11.70 -4.18 -14.96
CA ALA A 132 10.98 -4.71 -16.12
C ALA A 132 9.76 -5.53 -15.71
N PHE A 133 9.88 -6.35 -14.65
CA PHE A 133 8.75 -7.06 -14.06
C PHE A 133 7.71 -6.09 -13.50
N TYR A 134 8.16 -5.06 -12.78
CA TYR A 134 7.27 -4.01 -12.28
C TYR A 134 6.51 -3.32 -13.41
N SER A 135 7.18 -3.02 -14.52
CA SER A 135 6.57 -2.34 -15.67
C SER A 135 5.51 -3.17 -16.39
N LEU A 136 5.51 -4.51 -16.25
CA LEU A 136 4.40 -5.35 -16.72
C LEU A 136 3.16 -5.18 -15.84
N LEU A 137 3.37 -5.19 -14.52
CA LEU A 137 2.30 -5.13 -13.53
C LEU A 137 1.68 -3.74 -13.42
N VAL A 138 2.53 -2.71 -13.44
CA VAL A 138 2.16 -1.29 -13.39
C VAL A 138 2.63 -0.64 -14.68
N SER A 139 1.79 -0.75 -15.71
CA SER A 139 2.09 -0.28 -17.05
C SER A 139 2.12 1.26 -17.15
N ASP A 140 2.71 1.76 -18.24
CA ASP A 140 2.69 3.19 -18.56
C ASP A 140 1.28 3.75 -18.70
N GLU A 141 0.31 2.94 -19.15
CA GLU A 141 -1.10 3.32 -19.24
C GLU A 141 -1.67 3.66 -17.87
N ILE A 142 -1.33 2.87 -16.83
CA ILE A 142 -1.72 3.14 -15.45
C ILE A 142 -1.16 4.49 -15.02
N PHE A 143 0.12 4.76 -15.31
CA PHE A 143 0.72 6.05 -14.97
C PHE A 143 0.10 7.21 -15.74
N TYR A 144 -0.26 7.05 -17.01
CA TYR A 144 -0.96 8.07 -17.78
C TYR A 144 -2.32 8.39 -17.18
N MET A 145 -3.09 7.38 -16.81
CA MET A 145 -4.37 7.57 -16.12
C MET A 145 -4.17 8.31 -14.78
N ILE A 146 -3.19 7.91 -13.97
CA ILE A 146 -2.90 8.61 -12.69
C ILE A 146 -2.56 10.09 -12.94
N VAL A 147 -1.72 10.38 -13.92
CA VAL A 147 -1.32 11.76 -14.26
C VAL A 147 -2.52 12.59 -14.69
N GLU A 148 -3.34 12.07 -15.61
CA GLU A 148 -4.53 12.75 -16.11
C GLU A 148 -5.49 13.08 -14.96
N GLN A 149 -5.84 12.07 -14.16
CA GLN A 149 -6.82 12.23 -13.08
C GLN A 149 -6.30 13.12 -11.94
N THR A 150 -5.00 13.03 -11.63
CA THR A 150 -4.34 13.89 -10.62
C THR A 150 -4.33 15.36 -11.07
N ASN A 151 -3.98 15.63 -12.33
CA ASN A 151 -3.99 16.98 -12.89
C ASN A 151 -5.42 17.55 -12.93
N LEU A 152 -6.40 16.76 -13.38
CA LEU A 152 -7.81 17.14 -13.43
C LEU A 152 -8.34 17.48 -12.03
N PHE A 153 -8.08 16.63 -11.04
CA PHE A 153 -8.53 16.87 -9.67
C PHE A 153 -7.93 18.13 -9.04
N ALA A 154 -6.66 18.43 -9.34
CA ALA A 154 -6.03 19.64 -8.87
C ALA A 154 -6.70 20.90 -9.43
N LEU A 155 -7.07 20.90 -10.72
CA LEU A 155 -7.85 21.97 -11.34
C LEU A 155 -9.23 22.13 -10.67
N GLN A 156 -10.00 21.04 -10.62
CA GLN A 156 -11.32 21.00 -9.98
C GLN A 156 -11.27 21.52 -8.53
N SER A 157 -10.23 21.14 -7.77
CA SER A 157 -10.05 21.54 -6.38
C SER A 157 -9.66 23.01 -6.20
N CYS A 158 -8.93 23.59 -7.14
CA CYS A 158 -8.56 25.00 -7.11
C CYS A 158 -9.75 25.91 -7.46
N GLU A 159 -10.63 25.46 -8.35
CA GLU A 159 -11.83 26.20 -8.76
C GLU A 159 -12.97 26.11 -7.73
N SER A 160 -13.20 24.91 -7.18
CA SER A 160 -14.33 24.65 -6.29
C SER A 160 -14.13 25.10 -4.84
N ARG A 161 -12.88 25.25 -4.39
CA ARG A 161 -12.58 25.63 -3.01
C ARG A 161 -12.16 27.09 -2.96
N ASN A 162 -12.70 27.84 -2.00
CA ASN A 162 -12.14 29.13 -1.60
C ASN A 162 -10.80 28.90 -0.89
N VAL A 163 -9.77 28.59 -1.69
CA VAL A 163 -8.42 28.33 -1.23
C VAL A 163 -7.88 29.60 -0.59
N LYS A 164 -7.40 29.48 0.66
CA LYS A 164 -6.77 30.61 1.35
C LYS A 164 -5.54 31.06 0.58
N PRO A 165 -5.23 32.37 0.52
CA PRO A 165 -4.03 32.87 -0.19
C PRO A 165 -2.72 32.25 0.28
N SER A 166 -2.64 31.84 1.56
CA SER A 166 -1.47 31.17 2.14
C SER A 166 -1.42 29.66 1.89
N SER A 167 -2.36 29.11 1.12
CA SER A 167 -2.44 27.67 0.88
C SER A 167 -1.31 27.21 -0.02
N ARG A 168 -0.76 26.04 0.31
CA ARG A 168 0.21 25.34 -0.54
C ARG A 168 -0.38 24.87 -1.87
N SER A 169 -1.71 24.82 -1.98
CA SER A 169 -2.43 24.57 -3.23
C SER A 169 -2.03 25.52 -4.37
N HIS A 170 -1.68 26.78 -4.06
CA HIS A 170 -1.22 27.72 -5.07
C HIS A 170 0.15 27.37 -5.67
N ALA A 171 0.92 26.50 -5.03
CA ALA A 171 2.16 25.96 -5.56
C ALA A 171 1.95 24.73 -6.46
N TRP A 172 0.69 24.33 -6.73
CA TRP A 172 0.41 23.26 -7.68
C TRP A 172 0.95 23.61 -9.06
N LYS A 173 1.62 22.63 -9.66
CA LYS A 173 1.97 22.61 -11.07
C LYS A 173 1.54 21.26 -11.64
N PRO A 174 1.07 21.20 -12.90
CA PRO A 174 0.76 19.93 -13.54
C PRO A 174 1.93 18.97 -13.41
N THR A 175 1.62 17.72 -13.06
CA THR A 175 2.59 16.62 -13.01
C THR A 175 2.63 15.92 -14.35
N ASP A 176 3.72 15.20 -14.60
CA ASP A 176 3.85 14.30 -15.75
C ASP A 176 4.12 12.85 -15.31
N ARG A 177 4.20 11.95 -16.29
CA ARG A 177 4.44 10.52 -16.07
C ARG A 177 5.77 10.24 -15.37
N HIS A 178 6.83 10.95 -15.73
CA HIS A 178 8.15 10.75 -15.12
C HIS A 178 8.16 11.21 -13.66
N GLU A 179 7.51 12.33 -13.37
CA GLU A 179 7.37 12.84 -12.01
C GLU A 179 6.51 11.92 -11.13
N ILE A 180 5.39 11.39 -11.65
CA ILE A 180 4.59 10.39 -10.93
C ILE A 180 5.38 9.10 -10.71
N LYS A 181 6.14 8.61 -11.70
CA LYS A 181 7.02 7.44 -11.50
C LYS A 181 8.04 7.66 -10.38
N ARG A 182 8.69 8.84 -10.35
CA ARG A 182 9.60 9.23 -9.26
C ARG A 182 8.88 9.28 -7.90
N PHE A 183 7.66 9.81 -7.85
CA PHE A 183 6.83 9.83 -6.66
C PHE A 183 6.51 8.42 -6.14
N PHE A 184 6.09 7.49 -7.01
CA PHE A 184 5.87 6.09 -6.63
C PHE A 184 7.16 5.36 -6.27
N GLY A 185 8.28 5.67 -6.93
CA GLY A 185 9.60 5.18 -6.54
C GLY A 185 9.97 5.59 -5.11
N LEU A 186 9.65 6.82 -4.71
CA LEU A 186 9.80 7.26 -3.32
C LEU A 186 8.86 6.51 -2.36
N ILE A 187 7.63 6.21 -2.76
CA ILE A 187 6.71 5.39 -1.94
C ILE A 187 7.28 3.97 -1.74
N LEU A 188 7.80 3.35 -2.80
CA LEU A 188 8.46 2.04 -2.71
C LEU A 188 9.67 2.09 -1.77
N TYR A 189 10.51 3.12 -1.91
CA TYR A 189 11.64 3.38 -1.01
C TYR A 189 11.18 3.51 0.46
N MET A 190 10.11 4.24 0.73
CA MET A 190 9.55 4.38 2.09
C MET A 190 8.97 3.07 2.65
N GLY A 191 8.60 2.13 1.77
CA GLY A 191 8.21 0.77 2.16
C GLY A 191 9.39 -0.03 2.72
N LEU A 192 10.58 0.17 2.14
CA LEU A 192 11.85 -0.45 2.53
C LEU A 192 12.48 0.25 3.74
N VAL A 193 12.71 1.56 3.63
CA VAL A 193 13.30 2.38 4.69
C VAL A 193 12.18 3.04 5.47
N ARG A 194 11.79 2.49 6.62
CA ARG A 194 10.67 3.01 7.42
C ARG A 194 11.14 4.04 8.45
N LEU A 195 10.68 5.28 8.31
CA LEU A 195 10.92 6.34 9.29
C LEU A 195 9.65 6.72 10.07
N PRO A 196 9.78 7.16 11.35
CA PRO A 196 8.61 7.50 12.19
C PRO A 196 7.74 8.64 11.65
N LYS A 197 8.29 9.53 10.82
CA LYS A 197 7.58 10.68 10.25
C LYS A 197 7.98 10.90 8.80
N LEU A 198 7.00 11.27 7.97
CA LEU A 198 7.23 11.60 6.57
C LEU A 198 8.28 12.73 6.39
N SER A 199 8.30 13.70 7.30
CA SER A 199 9.27 14.79 7.24
C SER A 199 10.72 14.35 7.45
N TYR A 200 10.96 13.18 8.07
CA TYR A 200 12.31 12.68 8.33
C TYR A 200 13.04 12.19 7.09
N TYR A 201 12.32 11.73 6.06
CA TYR A 201 12.92 11.40 4.76
C TYR A 201 13.62 12.61 4.11
N TRP A 202 13.18 13.82 4.44
CA TRP A 202 13.82 15.08 4.06
C TRP A 202 14.33 15.84 5.28
N SER A 203 14.79 15.16 6.32
CA SER A 203 15.51 15.79 7.43
C SER A 203 16.98 16.01 7.09
N LYS A 204 17.61 17.04 7.69
CA LYS A 204 19.07 17.24 7.65
C LYS A 204 19.74 16.72 8.93
N ASP A 205 18.96 16.12 9.81
CA ASP A 205 19.45 15.49 11.03
C ASP A 205 20.47 14.42 10.67
N LYS A 206 21.57 14.35 11.44
CA LYS A 206 22.65 13.38 11.21
C LYS A 206 22.21 11.94 11.50
N ILE A 207 21.22 11.75 12.37
CA ILE A 207 20.74 10.44 12.81
C ILE A 207 19.64 9.93 11.87
N LEU A 208 18.69 10.81 11.51
CA LEU A 208 17.47 10.40 10.78
C LEU A 208 17.45 10.83 9.31
N GLY A 209 18.34 11.75 8.92
CA GLY A 209 18.36 12.32 7.57
C GLY A 209 18.73 11.28 6.53
N GLN A 210 17.97 11.26 5.44
CA GLN A 210 18.23 10.41 4.29
C GLN A 210 18.78 11.28 3.14
N THR A 211 19.75 10.75 2.40
CA THR A 211 20.35 11.44 1.25
C THR A 211 19.49 11.27 -0.01
N PHE A 212 18.97 10.06 -0.24
CA PHE A 212 18.27 9.67 -1.46
C PHE A 212 16.96 10.44 -1.74
N PRO A 213 16.00 10.61 -0.80
CA PRO A 213 14.71 11.22 -1.14
C PRO A 213 14.82 12.65 -1.70
N ARG A 214 15.84 13.39 -1.27
CA ARG A 214 16.10 14.78 -1.68
C ARG A 214 16.61 14.90 -3.11
N THR A 215 17.31 13.89 -3.62
CA THR A 215 17.84 13.89 -5.00
C THR A 215 16.73 13.63 -6.01
N VAL A 216 15.68 12.91 -5.60
CA VAL A 216 14.56 12.54 -6.46
C VAL A 216 13.49 13.63 -6.54
N MET A 217 13.04 14.15 -5.39
CA MET A 217 11.96 15.14 -5.33
C MET A 217 12.04 15.96 -4.04
N SER A 218 11.66 17.24 -4.09
CA SER A 218 11.56 18.05 -2.86
C SER A 218 10.40 17.57 -1.98
N ARG A 219 10.55 17.66 -0.64
CA ARG A 219 9.46 17.36 0.32
C ARG A 219 8.17 18.09 -0.03
N ASN A 220 8.29 19.38 -0.37
CA ASN A 220 7.13 20.21 -0.63
C ASN A 220 6.37 19.74 -1.87
N ARG A 221 7.09 19.32 -2.92
CA ARG A 221 6.47 18.78 -4.13
C ARG A 221 5.86 17.41 -3.88
N PHE A 222 6.55 16.53 -3.15
CA PHE A 222 6.00 15.22 -2.76
C PHE A 222 4.68 15.35 -2.00
N GLU A 223 4.62 16.22 -0.98
CA GLU A 223 3.40 16.45 -0.21
C GLU A 223 2.27 17.10 -1.03
N ILE A 224 2.62 17.95 -2.00
CA ILE A 224 1.63 18.54 -2.93
C ILE A 224 1.07 17.47 -3.87
N ILE A 225 1.90 16.60 -4.46
CA ILE A 225 1.44 15.48 -5.28
C ILE A 225 0.58 14.54 -4.43
N LEU A 226 1.03 14.19 -3.23
CA LEU A 226 0.27 13.34 -2.30
C LEU A 226 -1.11 13.93 -1.96
N GLN A 227 -1.22 15.25 -1.84
CA GLN A 227 -2.48 15.93 -1.58
C GLN A 227 -3.48 15.82 -2.75
N TYR A 228 -3.00 15.82 -3.99
CA TYR A 228 -3.82 15.84 -5.20
C TYR A 228 -3.88 14.51 -5.94
N LEU A 229 -3.17 13.48 -5.47
CA LEU A 229 -3.17 12.16 -6.08
C LEU A 229 -4.60 11.64 -6.27
N HIS A 230 -4.93 11.30 -7.51
CA HIS A 230 -6.28 10.92 -7.89
C HIS A 230 -6.29 9.86 -9.00
N PHE A 231 -7.38 9.10 -9.08
CA PHE A 231 -7.48 7.92 -9.97
C PHE A 231 -8.80 7.84 -10.74
N SER A 232 -9.68 8.84 -10.61
CA SER A 232 -11.00 8.86 -11.24
C SER A 232 -11.46 10.28 -11.43
N ASP A 233 -12.29 10.58 -12.43
CA ASP A 233 -12.87 11.91 -12.54
C ASP A 233 -14.07 12.05 -11.57
N ASN A 234 -14.08 13.11 -10.76
CA ASN A 234 -15.14 13.36 -9.78
C ASN A 234 -16.50 13.70 -10.42
N GLU A 235 -16.51 14.19 -11.65
CA GLU A 235 -17.74 14.57 -12.35
C GLU A 235 -18.46 13.34 -12.91
N THR A 236 -17.70 12.33 -13.34
CA THR A 236 -18.22 11.10 -13.94
C THR A 236 -18.26 9.91 -12.98
N ALA A 237 -17.67 10.03 -11.78
CA ALA A 237 -17.65 8.96 -10.79
C ALA A 237 -19.07 8.46 -10.42
N ASN A 238 -19.26 7.14 -10.51
CA ASN A 238 -20.51 6.50 -10.13
C ASN A 238 -20.76 6.65 -8.62
N LYS A 239 -21.76 7.44 -8.25
CA LYS A 239 -22.14 7.71 -6.85
C LYS A 239 -22.69 6.50 -6.11
N SER A 240 -23.12 5.45 -6.82
CA SER A 240 -23.58 4.20 -6.19
C SER A 240 -22.42 3.26 -5.83
N ASP A 241 -21.28 3.36 -6.53
CA ASP A 241 -20.09 2.58 -6.22
C ASP A 241 -19.26 3.28 -5.14
N ARG A 242 -19.18 2.66 -3.95
CA ARG A 242 -18.47 3.20 -2.79
C ARG A 242 -16.97 3.31 -2.98
N ILE A 243 -16.39 2.55 -3.92
CA ILE A 243 -14.95 2.61 -4.25
C ILE A 243 -14.69 3.16 -5.65
N SER A 244 -15.67 3.87 -6.23
CA SER A 244 -15.56 4.54 -7.55
C SER A 244 -14.28 5.35 -7.71
N LYS A 245 -13.78 5.95 -6.62
CA LYS A 245 -12.55 6.77 -6.62
C LYS A 245 -11.26 6.03 -6.90
N ILE A 246 -11.24 4.72 -6.68
CA ILE A 246 -10.07 3.86 -6.90
C ILE A 246 -10.40 2.71 -7.87
N ARG A 247 -11.65 2.59 -8.32
CA ARG A 247 -12.09 1.56 -9.25
C ARG A 247 -11.24 1.52 -10.52
N PRO A 248 -10.93 2.65 -11.20
CA PRO A 248 -10.18 2.59 -12.46
C PRO A 248 -8.79 1.97 -12.28
N ILE A 249 -8.06 2.36 -11.24
CA ILE A 249 -6.73 1.79 -10.97
C ILE A 249 -6.81 0.31 -10.57
N ILE A 250 -7.80 -0.08 -9.76
CA ILE A 250 -8.00 -1.48 -9.38
C ILE A 250 -8.26 -2.35 -10.62
N ASP A 251 -9.15 -1.90 -11.50
CA ASP A 251 -9.53 -2.67 -12.68
C ASP A 251 -8.33 -2.80 -13.64
N MET A 252 -7.56 -1.73 -13.85
CA MET A 252 -6.35 -1.78 -14.67
C MET A 252 -5.29 -2.74 -14.12
N VAL A 253 -5.03 -2.69 -12.81
CA VAL A 253 -4.04 -3.57 -12.16
C VAL A 253 -4.51 -5.03 -12.15
N ASN A 254 -5.80 -5.28 -11.92
CA ASN A 254 -6.35 -6.64 -12.02
C ASN A 254 -6.23 -7.21 -13.44
N ASN A 255 -6.45 -6.38 -14.46
CA ASN A 255 -6.28 -6.77 -15.85
C ASN A 255 -4.82 -7.11 -16.17
N THR A 256 -3.84 -6.35 -15.67
CA THR A 256 -2.42 -6.70 -15.87
C THR A 256 -2.07 -7.99 -15.14
N PHE A 257 -2.52 -8.19 -13.90
CA PHE A 257 -2.22 -9.40 -13.13
C PHE A 257 -2.76 -10.66 -13.81
N GLN A 258 -4.02 -10.63 -14.26
CA GLN A 258 -4.64 -11.75 -14.99
C GLN A 258 -3.99 -12.02 -16.34
N LYS A 259 -3.45 -10.99 -16.99
CA LYS A 259 -2.78 -11.13 -18.29
C LYS A 259 -1.42 -11.83 -18.18
N TYR A 260 -0.65 -11.53 -17.14
CA TYR A 260 0.75 -11.95 -17.05
C TYR A 260 0.98 -13.21 -16.20
N TYR A 261 0.02 -13.61 -15.37
CA TYR A 261 0.18 -14.75 -14.45
C TYR A 261 -1.03 -15.68 -14.47
N SER A 262 -0.77 -16.98 -14.64
CA SER A 262 -1.76 -18.05 -14.53
C SER A 262 -1.56 -18.82 -13.21
N PRO A 263 -2.58 -18.94 -12.35
CA PRO A 263 -2.47 -19.66 -11.09
C PRO A 263 -2.20 -21.16 -11.25
N LYS A 264 -1.82 -21.81 -10.14
CA LYS A 264 -1.70 -23.26 -10.02
C LYS A 264 -3.05 -23.90 -9.67
N GLU A 265 -3.06 -25.23 -9.62
CA GLU A 265 -4.24 -26.04 -9.26
C GLU A 265 -4.77 -25.70 -7.87
N ASP A 266 -3.86 -25.43 -6.94
CA ASP A 266 -4.19 -25.08 -5.56
C ASP A 266 -4.16 -23.56 -5.40
N ILE A 267 -5.29 -22.99 -4.96
CA ILE A 267 -5.44 -21.56 -4.69
C ILE A 267 -5.98 -21.40 -3.27
N CYS A 268 -5.38 -20.48 -2.52
CA CYS A 268 -5.90 -20.04 -1.24
C CYS A 268 -6.73 -18.76 -1.42
N VAL A 269 -7.89 -18.70 -0.78
CA VAL A 269 -8.73 -17.50 -0.74
C VAL A 269 -8.78 -17.02 0.70
N ASP A 270 -8.28 -15.82 0.93
CA ASP A 270 -8.25 -15.18 2.23
C ASP A 270 -8.66 -13.70 2.14
N GLU A 271 -9.04 -13.10 3.26
CA GLU A 271 -9.38 -11.68 3.37
C GLU A 271 -8.16 -10.88 3.84
N SER A 272 -7.77 -9.86 3.07
CA SER A 272 -6.75 -8.90 3.49
C SER A 272 -7.39 -7.62 4.03
N GLN A 273 -6.83 -7.09 5.11
CA GLN A 273 -7.32 -5.91 5.80
C GLN A 273 -6.25 -4.82 5.82
N VAL A 274 -6.56 -3.67 5.20
CA VAL A 274 -5.70 -2.47 5.27
C VAL A 274 -6.24 -1.56 6.38
N PRO A 275 -5.51 -1.36 7.49
CA PRO A 275 -5.98 -0.54 8.59
C PRO A 275 -6.10 0.92 8.14
N PHE A 276 -7.28 1.52 8.35
CA PHE A 276 -7.53 2.91 8.04
C PHE A 276 -8.27 3.60 9.19
N ARG A 277 -7.84 4.82 9.52
CA ARG A 277 -8.50 5.67 10.51
C ARG A 277 -8.95 6.97 9.85
N GLY A 278 -10.24 7.08 9.55
CA GLY A 278 -10.85 8.27 8.98
C GLY A 278 -12.33 8.03 8.66
N GLY A 279 -13.06 9.08 8.25
CA GLY A 279 -14.48 8.98 7.90
C GLY A 279 -14.70 8.33 6.54
N LEU A 280 -14.56 7.01 6.46
CA LEU A 280 -15.02 6.24 5.30
C LEU A 280 -16.44 5.75 5.54
N TYR A 281 -17.31 5.88 4.54
CA TYR A 281 -18.63 5.25 4.51
C TYR A 281 -18.53 3.79 4.01
N LEU A 282 -17.49 3.09 4.46
CA LEU A 282 -17.29 1.65 4.28
C LEU A 282 -17.38 1.07 5.68
N ASP A 283 -18.51 0.44 6.01
CA ASP A 283 -18.66 -0.22 7.30
C ASP A 283 -17.62 -1.35 7.39
N ASN A 284 -16.68 -1.19 8.32
CA ASN A 284 -15.61 -2.10 8.72
C ASN A 284 -14.62 -2.50 7.60
N THR A 285 -13.46 -1.83 7.61
CA THR A 285 -12.21 -2.19 6.92
C THR A 285 -12.32 -2.22 5.40
N ILE A 286 -11.33 -1.67 4.69
CA ILE A 286 -11.32 -1.78 3.24
C ILE A 286 -11.10 -3.26 2.93
N LYS A 287 -12.17 -3.96 2.53
CA LYS A 287 -12.09 -5.28 1.90
C LYS A 287 -11.48 -5.07 0.53
N VAL A 288 -10.15 -5.12 0.47
CA VAL A 288 -9.48 -5.27 -0.82
C VAL A 288 -9.56 -6.75 -1.12
N ASN A 289 -10.40 -7.13 -2.08
CA ASN A 289 -10.32 -8.46 -2.68
C ASN A 289 -9.04 -8.50 -3.53
N ALA A 290 -7.89 -8.58 -2.87
CA ALA A 290 -6.68 -9.04 -3.51
C ALA A 290 -6.81 -10.57 -3.51
N ILE A 291 -6.90 -11.15 -4.70
CA ILE A 291 -6.61 -12.58 -4.85
C ILE A 291 -5.10 -12.69 -4.60
N ASN A 292 -4.72 -12.92 -3.35
CA ASN A 292 -3.34 -13.26 -3.01
C ASN A 292 -3.09 -14.67 -3.55
N MET A 293 -2.44 -14.76 -4.70
CA MET A 293 -1.84 -16.00 -5.15
C MET A 293 -0.51 -16.14 -4.41
N VAL A 294 -0.49 -16.95 -3.34
CA VAL A 294 0.74 -17.45 -2.71
C VAL A 294 1.18 -18.71 -3.44
#